data_AF-A0A969H9L4-F1
#
_entry.id   AF-A0A969H9L4-F1
#
_cell.length_a   1.000
_cell.length_b   1.000
_cell.length_c   1.000
_cell.angle_alpha   90.00
_cell.angle_beta   90.00
_cell.angle_gamma   90.00
#
_symmetry.space_group_name_H-M   'P 1'
#
loop_
_entity.id
_entity.type
_entity.pdbx_description
1 polymer ?
#
loop_
_entity_poly.entity_id
_entity_poly.type
_entity_poly.pdbx_seq_one_letter_code
_entity_poly.pdbx_strand_id
1 'polypeptide(L)'
;MNLTKARLGPGYAIAFGRQLKASRAFFTVPLNDDDKRVTWEIFQQYHDKAWSYTDCSLLAVARRVGTRRIFAFDHHFQQMGLEVVP
;
A
#
# COMPACT_ATOMS: atom_id res chain seq x y z
N MET A 1 -1.88 -7.86 9.18
CA MET A 1 -3.33 -8.21 9.20
C MET A 1 -4.10 -7.09 8.50
N ASN A 2 -5.01 -7.36 7.57
CA ASN A 2 -5.77 -6.31 6.87
C ASN A 2 -7.11 -6.00 7.59
N LEU A 3 -7.68 -4.82 7.32
CA LEU A 3 -8.90 -4.34 7.98
C LEU A 3 -10.09 -5.29 7.80
N THR A 4 -10.28 -5.83 6.59
CA THR A 4 -11.36 -6.76 6.29
C THR A 4 -11.28 -8.01 7.17
N LYS A 5 -10.09 -8.60 7.33
CA LYS A 5 -9.90 -9.77 8.21
C LYS A 5 -10.08 -9.39 9.68
N ALA A 6 -9.54 -8.26 10.12
CA ALA A 6 -9.60 -7.83 11.51
C ALA A 6 -11.03 -7.51 11.98
N ARG A 7 -11.87 -6.95 11.10
CA ARG A 7 -13.21 -6.47 11.45
C ARG A 7 -14.33 -7.44 11.05
N LEU A 8 -14.17 -8.18 9.96
CA LEU A 8 -15.21 -9.03 9.39
C LEU A 8 -14.83 -10.53 9.39
N GLY A 9 -13.59 -10.86 9.75
CA GLY A 9 -13.11 -12.24 9.79
C GLY A 9 -12.57 -12.77 8.44
N PRO A 10 -11.99 -13.97 8.44
CA PRO A 10 -11.23 -14.51 7.30
C PRO A 10 -12.11 -14.79 6.07
N GLY A 11 -13.36 -15.24 6.25
CA GLY A 11 -14.25 -15.56 5.13
C GLY A 11 -14.55 -14.35 4.25
N TYR A 12 -14.93 -13.22 4.87
CA TYR A 12 -15.17 -11.96 4.17
C TYR A 12 -13.90 -11.41 3.52
N ALA A 13 -12.74 -11.52 4.19
CA ALA A 13 -11.47 -11.08 3.62
C ALA A 13 -11.09 -11.87 2.34
N ILE A 14 -11.34 -13.18 2.32
CA ILE A 14 -11.10 -14.03 1.14
C ILE A 14 -12.08 -13.67 0.02
N ALA A 15 -13.37 -13.52 0.33
CA ALA A 15 -14.39 -13.16 -0.65
C ALA A 15 -14.10 -11.81 -1.32
N PHE A 16 -13.78 -10.79 -0.52
CA PHE A 16 -13.39 -9.47 -1.01
C PHE A 16 -12.14 -9.53 -1.90
N GLY A 17 -11.10 -10.25 -1.46
CA GLY A 17 -9.88 -10.43 -2.25
C GLY A 17 -10.13 -11.12 -3.59
N ARG A 18 -11.05 -12.09 -3.65
CA ARG A 18 -11.44 -12.74 -4.92
C ARG A 18 -12.14 -11.76 -5.87
N GLN A 19 -13.04 -10.93 -5.35
CA GLN A 19 -13.74 -9.91 -6.15
C GLN A 19 -12.76 -8.87 -6.71
N LEU A 20 -11.83 -8.37 -5.88
CA LEU A 20 -10.80 -7.43 -6.34
C LEU A 20 -9.95 -8.02 -7.48
N LYS A 21 -9.53 -9.28 -7.34
CA LYS A 21 -8.70 -9.97 -8.34
C LYS A 21 -9.43 -10.30 -9.64
N ALA A 22 -10.74 -10.55 -9.58
CA ALA A 22 -11.56 -10.85 -10.75
C ALA A 22 -12.05 -9.59 -11.48
N SER A 23 -12.01 -8.43 -10.81
CA SER A 23 -12.48 -7.16 -11.36
C SER A 23 -11.53 -6.64 -12.44
N ARG A 24 -12.11 -6.14 -13.54
CA ARG A 24 -11.38 -5.40 -14.59
C ARG A 24 -11.14 -3.92 -14.24
N ALA A 25 -11.74 -3.43 -13.15
CA ALA A 25 -11.58 -2.05 -12.70
C ALA A 25 -10.27 -1.83 -11.93
N PHE A 26 -9.62 -2.91 -11.49
CA PHE A 26 -8.38 -2.84 -10.72
C PHE A 26 -7.27 -3.61 -11.43
N PHE A 27 -6.05 -3.08 -11.34
CA PHE A 27 -4.85 -3.76 -11.80
C PHE A 27 -3.96 -4.06 -10.60
N THR A 28 -3.39 -5.27 -10.56
CA THR A 28 -2.42 -5.64 -9.52
C THR A 28 -1.03 -5.25 -9.99
N VAL A 29 -0.33 -4.47 -9.17
CA VAL A 29 1.04 -4.04 -9.43
C VAL A 29 1.97 -4.85 -8.51
N PRO A 30 2.72 -5.83 -9.02
CA PRO A 30 3.69 -6.57 -8.20
C PRO A 30 4.90 -5.69 -7.86
N LEU A 31 5.51 -5.97 -6.71
CA LEU A 31 6.81 -5.40 -6.35
C LEU A 31 7.92 -6.11 -7.14
N ASN A 32 8.60 -5.37 -7.99
CA ASN A 32 9.82 -5.86 -8.64
C ASN A 32 11.04 -5.68 -7.69
N ASP A 33 12.22 -6.10 -8.13
CA ASP A 33 13.41 -6.05 -7.26
C ASP A 33 13.87 -4.62 -6.97
N ASP A 34 13.68 -3.69 -7.92
CA ASP A 34 13.92 -2.27 -7.68
C ASP A 34 12.95 -1.68 -6.64
N ASP A 35 11.67 -2.03 -6.68
CA ASP A 35 10.70 -1.57 -5.68
C ASP A 35 11.10 -2.07 -4.30
N LYS A 36 11.54 -3.33 -4.17
CA LYS A 36 11.98 -3.89 -2.89
C LYS A 36 13.21 -3.17 -2.36
N ARG A 37 14.18 -2.87 -3.24
CA ARG A 37 15.39 -2.11 -2.89
C ARG A 37 15.03 -0.69 -2.41
N VAL A 38 14.24 0.04 -3.19
CA VAL A 38 13.78 1.40 -2.84
C VAL A 38 12.94 1.39 -1.56
N THR A 39 12.08 0.39 -1.38
CA THR A 39 11.30 0.20 -0.14
C THR A 39 12.24 0.09 1.05
N TRP A 40 13.31 -0.72 0.94
CA TRP A 40 14.29 -0.91 2.00
C TRP A 40 15.08 0.37 2.30
N GLU A 41 15.44 1.15 1.28
CA GLU A 41 16.09 2.45 1.44
C GLU A 41 15.19 3.44 2.18
N ILE A 42 13.92 3.56 1.78
CA ILE A 42 12.93 4.42 2.45
C ILE A 42 12.75 3.97 3.91
N PHE A 43 12.58 2.68 4.15
CA PHE A 43 12.33 2.15 5.48
C PHE A 43 13.49 2.43 6.45
N GLN A 44 14.74 2.35 5.99
CA GLN A 44 15.92 2.73 6.77
C GLN A 44 16.04 4.25 6.97
N GLN A 45 15.79 5.02 5.90
CA GLN A 45 15.90 6.48 5.94
C GLN A 45 14.93 7.09 6.97
N TYR A 46 13.72 6.55 7.08
CA TYR A 46 12.66 7.05 7.95
C TYR A 46 12.40 6.13 9.15
N HIS A 47 13.46 5.53 9.71
CA HIS A 47 13.38 4.64 10.86
C HIS A 47 12.83 5.30 12.13
N ASP A 48 12.82 6.63 12.20
CA ASP A 48 12.20 7.42 13.28
C ASP A 48 10.67 7.53 13.14
N LYS A 49 10.11 7.14 12.00
CA LYS A 49 8.67 7.16 11.73
C LYS A 49 8.04 5.81 12.07
N ALA A 50 6.75 5.85 12.43
CA ALA A 50 5.94 4.65 12.64
C ALA A 50 5.51 3.97 11.32
N TRP A 51 6.15 4.31 10.20
CA TRP A 51 5.83 3.78 8.88
C TRP A 51 6.18 2.29 8.83
N SER A 52 5.24 1.48 8.36
CA SER A 52 5.51 0.07 8.12
C SER A 52 6.30 -0.14 6.82
N TYR A 53 6.89 -1.32 6.68
CA TYR A 53 7.50 -1.74 5.40
C TYR A 53 6.47 -1.71 4.25
N THR A 54 5.21 -2.05 4.53
CA THR A 54 4.14 -1.97 3.54
C THR A 54 3.84 -0.54 3.12
N ASP A 55 3.83 0.43 4.04
CA ASP A 55 3.65 1.85 3.71
C ASP A 55 4.80 2.35 2.82
N CYS A 56 6.03 1.99 3.17
CA CYS A 56 7.21 2.30 2.37
C CYS A 56 7.14 1.68 0.97
N SER A 57 6.59 0.46 0.84
CA SER A 57 6.42 -0.19 -0.46
C SER A 57 5.37 0.48 -1.33
N LEU A 58 4.31 1.01 -0.71
CA LEU A 58 3.29 1.78 -1.41
C LEU A 58 3.88 3.11 -1.92
N LEU A 59 4.75 3.77 -1.14
CA LEU A 59 5.47 4.95 -1.60
C LEU A 59 6.43 4.66 -2.77
N ALA A 60 7.18 3.56 -2.69
CA ALA A 60 8.07 3.12 -3.78
C ALA A 60 7.28 2.88 -5.08
N VAL A 61 6.18 2.14 -5.00
CA VAL A 61 5.30 1.88 -6.15
C VAL A 61 4.66 3.16 -6.67
N ALA A 62 4.17 4.05 -5.80
CA ALA A 62 3.57 5.32 -6.19
C ALA A 62 4.54 6.18 -7.01
N ARG A 63 5.81 6.24 -6.58
CA ARG A 63 6.89 6.91 -7.33
C ARG A 63 7.12 6.24 -8.68
N ARG A 64 7.20 4.91 -8.74
CA ARG A 64 7.40 4.16 -10.00
C ARG A 64 6.29 4.39 -11.03
N VAL A 65 5.02 4.35 -10.59
CA VAL A 65 3.87 4.49 -11.49
C VAL A 65 3.48 5.95 -11.73
N GLY A 66 4.20 6.90 -11.13
CA GLY A 66 3.98 8.34 -11.34
C GLY A 66 2.68 8.88 -10.72
N THR A 67 2.13 8.22 -9.69
CA THR A 67 0.95 8.74 -8.98
C THR A 67 1.34 9.41 -7.67
N ARG A 68 0.66 10.51 -7.36
CA ARG A 68 0.70 11.15 -6.04
C ARG A 68 -0.56 10.89 -5.22
N ARG A 69 -1.60 10.30 -5.81
CA ARG A 69 -2.88 10.05 -5.16
C ARG A 69 -2.93 8.64 -4.60
N ILE A 70 -3.45 8.49 -3.38
CA ILE A 70 -3.61 7.20 -2.71
C ILE A 70 -4.95 7.12 -1.98
N PHE A 71 -5.66 6.01 -2.15
CA PHE A 71 -6.84 5.70 -1.34
C PHE A 71 -6.39 4.95 -0.09
N ALA A 72 -6.35 5.62 1.05
CA ALA A 72 -5.90 5.08 2.31
C ALA A 72 -6.53 5.83 3.49
N PHE A 73 -6.56 5.20 4.66
CA PHE A 73 -7.03 5.82 5.90
C PHE A 73 -5.89 6.20 6.85
N ASP A 74 -4.66 5.82 6.52
CA ASP A 74 -3.51 6.07 7.38
C ASP A 74 -2.88 7.44 7.08
N HIS A 75 -2.70 8.25 8.12
CA HIS A 75 -2.05 9.55 8.06
C HIS A 75 -0.58 9.49 7.61
N HIS A 76 0.08 8.32 7.69
CA HIS A 76 1.46 8.13 7.21
C HIS A 76 1.65 8.62 5.77
N PHE A 77 0.67 8.40 4.89
CA PHE A 77 0.79 8.78 3.49
C PHE A 77 0.80 10.30 3.27
N GLN A 78 0.18 11.07 4.16
CA GLN A 78 0.28 12.54 4.13
C GLN A 78 1.69 13.00 4.51
N GLN A 79 2.31 12.35 5.50
CA GLN A 79 3.71 12.62 5.89
C GLN A 79 4.69 12.26 4.76
N MET A 80 4.35 11.26 3.94
CA MET A 80 5.11 10.88 2.76
C MET A 80 4.93 11.82 1.56
N GLY A 81 4.04 12.82 1.66
CA GLY A 81 3.73 13.77 0.60
C GLY A 81 2.77 13.24 -0.47
N LEU A 82 2.01 12.18 -0.17
CA LEU A 82 0.93 11.69 -1.04
C LEU A 82 -0.39 12.41 -0.70
N GLU A 83 -1.19 12.63 -1.74
CA GLU A 83 -2.55 13.13 -1.64
C GLU A 83 -3.50 11.97 -1.33
N VAL A 84 -4.00 11.92 -0.09
CA VAL A 84 -5.00 10.94 0.30
C VAL A 84 -6.34 11.33 -0.32
N VAL A 85 -6.90 10.44 -1.14
CA VAL A 85 -8.19 10.65 -1.83
C VAL A 85 -9.30 9.75 -1.26
N PRO A 86 -10.57 10.15 -1.40
CA PRO A 86 -11.73 9.31 -1.06
C PRO A 86 -11.95 8.11 -2.00
#